data_AF-A0A8J3S9B9-F1
#
_entry.id   AF-A0A8J3S9B9-F1
#
_cell.length_a   1.000
_cell.length_b   1.000
_cell.length_c   1.000
_cell.angle_alpha   90.00
_cell.angle_beta   90.00
_cell.angle_gamma   90.00
#
_symmetry.space_group_name_H-M   'P 1'
#
loop_
_entity.id
_entity.type
_entity.pdbx_description
1 polymer ?
#
loop_
_entity_poly.entity_id
_entity_poly.type
_entity_poly.pdbx_seq_one_letter_code
_entity_poly.pdbx_strand_id
1 'polypeptide(L)'
;MEEVARAAGISRATLNRHFTGRDALVRALEELGIAKCEAALEAARLEEGAAAGAVRRLVREIQPCAGLLTFLYSENQLFEGEKQNAGWFRIDERLTGLFRRGQENGEFRIDLSATWLAEALYGLLAAGSWAVTEGRVARNDFTHMIAELLLGGATRRDGS
;
A
#
# COMPACT_ATOMS: atom_id res chain seq x y z
N MET A 1 19.73 -11.13 -8.69
CA MET A 1 19.26 -12.05 -9.76
C MET A 1 19.42 -13.50 -9.38
N GLU A 2 20.59 -13.95 -8.91
CA GLU A 2 20.81 -15.35 -8.54
C GLU A 2 19.96 -15.82 -7.36
N GLU A 3 19.89 -15.01 -6.29
CA GLU A 3 19.03 -15.29 -5.14
C GLU A 3 17.53 -15.28 -5.49
N VAL A 4 17.12 -14.37 -6.38
CA VAL A 4 15.74 -14.29 -6.88
C VAL A 4 15.40 -15.55 -7.68
N ALA A 5 16.28 -16.00 -8.57
CA ALA A 5 16.09 -17.22 -9.34
C ALA A 5 15.98 -18.44 -8.42
N ARG A 6 16.86 -18.54 -7.42
CA ARG A 6 16.84 -19.59 -6.39
C ARG A 6 15.53 -19.58 -5.59
N ALA A 7 15.08 -18.42 -5.12
CA ALA A 7 13.83 -18.28 -4.38
C ALA A 7 12.60 -18.62 -5.23
N ALA A 8 12.64 -18.32 -6.54
CA ALA A 8 11.58 -18.64 -7.49
C ALA A 8 11.65 -20.09 -8.02
N GLY A 9 12.64 -20.89 -7.64
CA GLY A 9 12.81 -22.27 -8.10
C GLY A 9 13.16 -22.39 -9.58
N ILE A 10 13.76 -21.36 -10.20
CA ILE A 10 14.13 -21.33 -11.62
C ILE A 10 15.63 -21.09 -11.83
N SER A 11 16.13 -21.39 -13.03
CA SER A 11 17.52 -21.09 -13.37
C SER A 11 17.73 -19.59 -13.59
N ARG A 12 18.96 -19.11 -13.33
CA ARG A 12 19.37 -17.73 -13.67
C ARG A 12 19.22 -17.44 -15.16
N ALA A 13 19.47 -18.42 -16.03
CA ALA A 13 19.28 -18.29 -17.48
C ALA A 13 17.80 -18.08 -17.82
N THR A 14 16.88 -18.83 -17.19
CA THR A 14 15.44 -18.65 -17.34
C THR A 14 15.02 -17.25 -16.90
N LEU A 15 15.46 -16.81 -15.71
CA LEU A 15 15.14 -15.48 -15.21
C LEU A 15 15.65 -14.37 -16.15
N ASN A 16 16.87 -14.52 -16.68
CA ASN A 16 17.47 -13.57 -17.61
C ASN A 16 16.81 -13.55 -18.99
N ARG A 17 16.13 -14.63 -19.41
CA ARG A 17 15.30 -14.61 -20.63
C ARG A 17 14.06 -13.74 -20.46
N HIS A 18 13.55 -13.59 -19.24
CA HIS A 18 12.40 -12.75 -18.94
C HIS A 18 12.79 -11.32 -18.57
N PHE A 19 13.91 -11.15 -17.85
CA PHE A 19 14.35 -9.84 -17.36
C PHE A 19 15.83 -9.65 -17.61
N THR A 20 16.19 -8.62 -18.36
CA THR A 20 17.57 -8.26 -18.69
C THR A 20 18.27 -7.56 -17.51
N GLY A 21 18.25 -8.18 -16.33
CA GLY A 21 18.86 -7.65 -15.10
C GLY A 21 17.86 -7.21 -14.03
N ARG A 22 18.40 -6.64 -12.95
CA ARG A 22 17.63 -6.21 -11.77
C ARG A 22 16.63 -5.12 -12.12
N ASP A 23 17.02 -4.15 -12.94
CA ASP A 23 16.18 -3.00 -13.26
C ASP A 23 14.94 -3.39 -14.05
N ALA A 24 15.09 -4.26 -15.05
CA ALA A 24 13.96 -4.81 -15.80
C ALA A 24 12.99 -5.60 -14.90
N LEU A 25 13.53 -6.37 -13.94
CA LEU A 25 12.73 -7.08 -12.96
C LEU A 25 11.98 -6.11 -12.03
N VAL A 26 12.65 -5.08 -11.51
CA VAL A 26 12.03 -4.08 -10.61
C VAL A 26 10.93 -3.30 -11.33
N ARG A 27 11.11 -2.95 -12.61
CA ARG A 27 10.05 -2.32 -13.43
C ARG A 27 8.85 -3.24 -13.65
N ALA A 28 9.07 -4.52 -13.91
CA ALA A 28 7.96 -5.48 -14.01
C ALA A 28 7.24 -5.69 -12.67
N LEU A 29 7.98 -5.67 -11.55
CA LEU A 29 7.40 -5.71 -10.21
C LEU A 29 6.63 -4.43 -9.88
N GLU A 30 7.08 -3.26 -10.35
CA GLU A 30 6.37 -1.99 -10.24
C GLU A 30 5.02 -2.06 -10.95
N GLU A 31 4.98 -2.51 -12.20
CA GLU A 31 3.73 -2.71 -12.96
C GLU A 31 2.77 -3.68 -12.25
N LEU A 32 3.30 -4.80 -11.75
CA LEU A 32 2.53 -5.77 -10.97
C LEU A 32 1.99 -5.17 -9.65
N GLY A 33 2.81 -4.37 -8.96
CA GLY A 33 2.46 -3.69 -7.72
C GLY A 33 1.32 -2.70 -7.93
N ILE A 34 1.42 -1.87 -8.97
CA ILE A 34 0.38 -0.93 -9.37
C ILE A 34 -0.91 -1.67 -9.68
N ALA A 35 -0.88 -2.70 -10.52
CA ALA A 35 -2.07 -3.47 -10.87
C ALA A 35 -2.75 -4.11 -9.65
N LYS A 36 -1.95 -4.64 -8.70
CA LYS A 36 -2.48 -5.18 -7.44
C LYS A 36 -3.10 -4.11 -6.55
N CYS A 37 -2.50 -2.93 -6.45
CA CYS A 37 -3.07 -1.79 -5.74
C CYS A 37 -4.39 -1.33 -6.36
N GLU A 38 -4.42 -1.13 -7.68
CA GLU A 38 -5.63 -0.71 -8.39
C GLU A 38 -6.78 -1.71 -8.19
N ALA A 39 -6.48 -3.02 -8.24
CA ALA A 39 -7.45 -4.07 -7.95
C ALA A 39 -7.93 -4.06 -6.49
N ALA A 40 -7.04 -3.82 -5.53
CA ALA A 40 -7.40 -3.73 -4.11
C ALA A 40 -8.28 -2.49 -3.82
N LEU A 41 -7.97 -1.35 -4.43
CA LEU A 41 -8.78 -0.13 -4.35
C LEU A 41 -10.19 -0.35 -4.91
N GLU A 42 -10.30 -1.10 -6.00
CA GLU A 42 -11.59 -1.47 -6.61
C GLU A 42 -12.39 -2.41 -5.70
N ALA A 43 -11.78 -3.50 -5.24
CA ALA A 43 -12.41 -4.47 -4.33
C ALA A 43 -12.86 -3.81 -3.01
N ALA A 44 -12.10 -2.83 -2.53
CA ALA A 44 -12.42 -2.08 -1.32
C ALA A 44 -13.64 -1.16 -1.48
N ARG A 45 -14.08 -0.87 -2.71
CA ARG A 45 -15.24 -0.03 -3.03
C ARG A 45 -15.21 1.25 -2.22
N LEU A 46 -14.20 2.08 -2.47
CA LEU A 46 -13.87 3.20 -1.59
C LEU A 46 -15.04 4.14 -1.39
N GLU A 47 -15.90 4.35 -2.38
CA GLU A 47 -17.05 5.27 -2.34
C GLU A 47 -18.28 4.73 -1.59
N GLU A 48 -18.27 3.48 -1.15
CA GLU A 48 -19.44 2.85 -0.52
C GLU A 48 -19.41 2.93 1.02
N GLY A 49 -20.45 3.54 1.59
CA GLY A 49 -20.68 3.62 3.03
C GLY A 49 -19.71 4.57 3.75
N ALA A 50 -19.57 4.37 5.06
CA ALA A 50 -18.68 5.18 5.90
C ALA A 50 -17.21 5.08 5.43
N ALA A 51 -16.52 6.21 5.35
CA ALA A 51 -15.10 6.29 4.99
C ALA A 51 -14.23 5.43 5.92
N ALA A 52 -14.53 5.40 7.22
CA ALA A 52 -13.83 4.50 8.16
C ALA A 52 -14.03 3.01 7.82
N GLY A 53 -15.20 2.64 7.30
CA GLY A 53 -15.47 1.30 6.80
C GLY A 53 -14.67 0.98 5.53
N ALA A 54 -14.56 1.94 4.62
CA ALA A 54 -13.75 1.81 3.41
C ALA A 54 -12.25 1.65 3.71
N VAL A 55 -11.70 2.36 4.71
CA VAL A 55 -10.31 2.16 5.18
C VAL A 55 -10.08 0.71 5.64
N ARG A 56 -10.99 0.14 6.44
CA ARG A 56 -10.87 -1.26 6.90
C ARG A 56 -10.90 -2.26 5.75
N ARG A 57 -11.75 -2.03 4.75
CA ARG A 57 -11.81 -2.88 3.54
C ARG A 57 -10.51 -2.75 2.75
N LEU A 58 -10.05 -1.53 2.50
CA LEU A 58 -8.81 -1.25 1.79
C LEU A 58 -7.60 -1.96 2.41
N VAL A 59 -7.40 -1.85 3.73
CA VAL A 59 -6.28 -2.51 4.40
C VAL A 59 -6.35 -4.03 4.25
N ARG A 60 -7.56 -4.61 4.27
CA ARG A 60 -7.78 -6.05 4.03
C ARG A 60 -7.42 -6.45 2.60
N GLU A 61 -7.87 -5.69 1.61
CA GLU A 61 -7.61 -5.97 0.20
C GLU A 61 -6.13 -5.77 -0.18
N ILE A 62 -5.41 -4.86 0.50
CA ILE A 62 -3.98 -4.63 0.31
C ILE A 62 -3.11 -5.70 1.00
N GLN A 63 -3.56 -6.30 2.10
CA GLN A 63 -2.76 -7.24 2.90
C GLN A 63 -2.03 -8.33 2.08
N PRO A 64 -2.64 -8.98 1.06
CA PRO A 64 -1.97 -10.01 0.28
C PRO A 64 -0.78 -9.49 -0.54
N CYS A 65 -0.75 -8.20 -0.89
CA CYS A 65 0.34 -7.58 -1.65
C CYS A 65 1.22 -6.63 -0.83
N ALA A 66 0.92 -6.41 0.46
CA ALA A 66 1.64 -5.47 1.32
C ALA A 66 3.17 -5.67 1.29
N GLY A 67 3.66 -6.91 1.29
CA GLY A 67 5.10 -7.21 1.17
C GLY A 67 5.75 -6.67 -0.11
N LEU A 68 5.08 -6.85 -1.25
CA LEU A 68 5.53 -6.32 -2.53
C LEU A 68 5.51 -4.79 -2.53
N LEU A 69 4.44 -4.19 -1.99
CA LEU A 69 4.31 -2.72 -1.94
C LEU A 69 5.36 -2.09 -1.03
N THR A 70 5.64 -2.66 0.14
CA THR A 70 6.70 -2.20 1.03
C THR A 70 8.06 -2.27 0.36
N PHE A 71 8.34 -3.37 -0.36
CA PHE A 71 9.56 -3.49 -1.16
C PHE A 71 9.65 -2.36 -2.20
N LEU A 72 8.62 -2.17 -3.03
CA LEU A 72 8.60 -1.14 -4.07
C LEU A 72 8.74 0.27 -3.48
N TYR A 73 8.10 0.55 -2.35
CA TYR A 73 8.21 1.84 -1.65
C TYR A 73 9.62 2.11 -1.12
N SER A 74 10.39 1.07 -0.79
CA SER A 74 11.79 1.21 -0.36
C SER A 74 12.80 1.32 -1.51
N GLU A 75 12.39 1.07 -2.75
CA GLU A 75 13.27 1.11 -3.92
C GLU A 75 13.37 2.54 -4.48
N ASN A 76 14.30 3.33 -3.94
CA ASN A 76 14.54 4.73 -4.34
C ASN A 76 14.64 4.95 -5.86
N GLN A 77 15.19 3.98 -6.61
CA GLN A 77 15.32 4.05 -8.08
C GLN A 77 13.98 4.19 -8.82
N LEU A 78 12.86 3.81 -8.19
CA LEU A 78 11.52 4.01 -8.76
C LEU A 78 11.05 5.46 -8.63
N PHE A 79 11.65 6.23 -7.72
CA PHE A 79 11.27 7.60 -7.37
C PHE A 79 12.33 8.65 -7.77
N GLU A 80 13.56 8.24 -8.09
CA GLU A 80 14.70 9.12 -8.41
C GLU A 80 14.94 9.35 -9.94
N GLY A 81 13.90 9.23 -10.79
CA GLY A 81 13.99 9.43 -12.24
C GLY A 81 13.06 10.52 -12.81
N GLU A 82 13.21 10.85 -14.10
CA GLU A 82 12.47 11.97 -14.73
C GLU A 82 10.95 11.80 -14.77
N LYS A 83 10.41 10.57 -14.66
CA LYS A 83 8.95 10.32 -14.59
C LYS A 83 8.64 9.12 -13.69
N GLN A 84 8.01 9.39 -12.55
CA GLN A 84 7.34 8.37 -11.76
C GLN A 84 6.22 7.72 -12.59
N ASN A 85 5.96 6.43 -12.37
CA ASN A 85 4.88 5.74 -13.07
C ASN A 85 3.53 6.39 -12.70
N ALA A 86 2.75 6.78 -13.71
CA ALA A 86 1.46 7.45 -13.53
C ALA A 86 0.44 6.61 -12.73
N GLY A 87 0.64 5.29 -12.63
CA GLY A 87 -0.17 4.44 -11.75
C GLY A 87 -0.03 4.80 -10.27
N TRP A 88 1.15 5.17 -9.80
CA TRP A 88 1.34 5.62 -8.42
C TRP A 88 0.56 6.90 -8.12
N PHE A 89 0.56 7.85 -9.06
CA PHE A 89 -0.23 9.07 -8.94
C PHE A 89 -1.74 8.78 -8.82
N ARG A 90 -2.27 7.86 -9.64
CA ARG A 90 -3.69 7.45 -9.57
C ARG A 90 -4.04 6.79 -8.23
N ILE A 91 -3.14 5.96 -7.71
CA ILE A 91 -3.31 5.31 -6.41
C ILE A 91 -3.36 6.37 -5.31
N ASP A 92 -2.40 7.30 -5.31
CA ASP A 92 -2.33 8.38 -4.32
C ASP A 92 -3.55 9.29 -4.35
N GLU A 93 -4.03 9.64 -5.54
CA GLU A 93 -5.24 10.43 -5.73
C GLU A 93 -6.48 9.74 -5.12
N ARG A 94 -6.64 8.43 -5.35
CA ARG A 94 -7.76 7.65 -4.80
C ARG A 94 -7.67 7.52 -3.27
N LEU A 95 -6.49 7.30 -2.73
CA LEU A 95 -6.29 7.21 -1.27
C LEU A 95 -6.53 8.56 -0.59
N THR A 96 -5.96 9.63 -1.12
CA THR A 96 -6.20 10.99 -0.62
C THR A 96 -7.68 11.36 -0.75
N GLY A 97 -8.33 10.96 -1.85
CA GLY A 97 -9.76 11.14 -2.08
C GLY A 97 -10.64 10.48 -1.00
N LEU A 98 -10.30 9.26 -0.58
CA LEU A 98 -10.99 8.57 0.51
C LEU A 98 -10.96 9.38 1.83
N PHE A 99 -9.79 9.89 2.20
CA PHE A 99 -9.67 10.69 3.43
C PHE A 99 -10.36 12.04 3.29
N ARG A 100 -10.24 12.71 2.13
CA ARG A 100 -10.93 13.97 1.86
C ARG A 100 -12.45 13.81 1.98
N ARG A 101 -13.02 12.77 1.38
CA ARG A 101 -14.45 12.48 1.50
C ARG A 101 -14.88 12.24 2.95
N GLY A 102 -14.07 11.50 3.71
CA GLY A 102 -14.32 11.31 5.15
C GLY A 102 -14.27 12.62 5.95
N GLN A 103 -13.42 13.57 5.56
CA GLN A 103 -13.37 14.90 6.17
C GLN A 103 -14.60 15.76 5.80
N GLU A 104 -15.00 15.75 4.52
CA GLU A 104 -16.20 16.44 4.03
C GLU A 104 -17.48 15.94 4.72
N ASN A 105 -17.54 14.64 5.03
CA ASN A 105 -18.64 14.01 5.76
C ASN A 105 -18.53 14.14 7.29
N GLY A 106 -17.46 14.76 7.81
CA GLY A 106 -17.23 14.91 9.25
C GLY A 106 -16.80 13.65 10.00
N GLU A 107 -16.47 12.55 9.31
CA GLU A 107 -16.00 11.30 9.89
C GLU A 107 -14.53 11.38 10.38
N PHE A 108 -13.69 12.11 9.64
CA PHE A 108 -12.28 12.29 9.95
C PHE A 108 -11.96 13.70 10.44
N ARG A 109 -10.94 13.81 11.29
CA ARG A 109 -10.45 15.09 11.79
C ARG A 109 -9.88 15.93 10.64
N ILE A 110 -10.08 17.24 10.73
CA ILE A 110 -9.70 18.20 9.66
C ILE A 110 -8.41 18.96 9.96
N ASP A 111 -7.88 18.84 11.17
CA ASP A 111 -6.59 19.43 11.56
C ASP A 111 -5.39 18.64 11.03
N LEU A 112 -5.61 17.42 10.55
CA LEU A 112 -4.67 16.64 9.74
C LEU A 112 -5.10 16.69 8.27
N SER A 113 -4.19 16.93 7.33
CA SER A 113 -4.56 16.94 5.91
C SER A 113 -4.90 15.53 5.40
N ALA A 114 -5.78 15.43 4.41
CA ALA A 114 -6.10 14.15 3.75
C ALA A 114 -4.83 13.45 3.21
N THR A 115 -3.90 14.23 2.65
CA THR A 115 -2.59 13.72 2.18
C THR A 115 -1.78 13.14 3.35
N TRP A 116 -1.72 13.81 4.50
CA TRP A 116 -1.01 13.27 5.67
C TRP A 116 -1.62 11.96 6.17
N LEU A 117 -2.96 11.84 6.14
CA LEU A 117 -3.64 10.59 6.50
C LEU A 117 -3.34 9.45 5.52
N ALA A 118 -3.22 9.75 4.22
CA ALA A 118 -2.78 8.78 3.21
C ALA A 118 -1.32 8.34 3.43
N GLU A 119 -0.41 9.28 3.70
CA GLU A 119 0.98 8.97 4.05
C GLU A 119 1.10 8.13 5.33
N ALA A 120 0.30 8.45 6.36
CA ALA A 120 0.26 7.65 7.58
C ALA A 120 -0.21 6.21 7.31
N LEU A 121 -1.18 6.01 6.42
CA LEU A 121 -1.60 4.68 5.99
C LEU A 121 -0.44 3.91 5.31
N TYR A 122 0.30 4.55 4.39
CA TYR A 122 1.47 3.93 3.77
C TYR A 122 2.53 3.53 4.81
N GLY A 123 2.85 4.42 5.74
CA GLY A 123 3.80 4.14 6.82
C GLY A 123 3.37 2.96 7.69
N LEU A 124 2.08 2.86 8.05
CA LEU A 124 1.55 1.75 8.83
C LEU A 124 1.54 0.44 8.05
N LEU A 125 1.21 0.46 6.76
CA LEU A 125 1.28 -0.72 5.89
C LEU A 125 2.72 -1.25 5.81
N ALA A 126 3.71 -0.37 5.63
CA ALA A 126 5.13 -0.73 5.63
C ALA A 126 5.57 -1.32 6.97
N ALA A 127 5.25 -0.64 8.08
CA ALA A 127 5.59 -1.11 9.42
C ALA A 127 4.98 -2.49 9.73
N GLY A 128 3.69 -2.68 9.40
CA GLY A 128 3.01 -3.97 9.59
C GLY A 128 3.59 -5.07 8.71
N SER A 129 3.98 -4.74 7.47
CA SER A 129 4.56 -5.70 6.52
C SER A 129 5.91 -6.21 7.01
N TRP A 130 6.77 -5.32 7.51
CA TRP A 130 8.04 -5.71 8.14
C TRP A 130 7.82 -6.53 9.42
N ALA A 131 6.92 -6.10 10.29
CA ALA A 131 6.65 -6.81 11.55
C ALA A 131 6.13 -8.24 11.32
N VAL A 132 5.28 -8.44 10.31
CA VAL A 132 4.82 -9.78 9.90
C VAL A 132 5.94 -10.60 9.27
N THR A 133 6.76 -9.98 8.41
CA THR A 133 7.87 -10.67 7.72
C THR A 133 8.93 -11.15 8.71
N GLU A 134 9.22 -10.37 9.75
CA GLU A 134 10.16 -10.71 10.82
C GLU A 134 9.55 -11.62 11.90
N GLY A 135 8.26 -11.99 11.79
CA GLY A 135 7.57 -12.84 12.76
C GLY A 135 7.34 -12.17 14.11
N ARG A 136 7.51 -10.84 14.21
CA ARG A 136 7.22 -10.07 15.43
C ARG A 136 5.73 -9.97 15.71
N VAL A 137 4.90 -10.09 14.67
CA VAL A 137 3.44 -10.09 14.79
C VAL A 137 2.81 -11.12 13.86
N ALA A 138 1.65 -11.66 14.27
CA ALA A 138 0.91 -12.62 13.47
C ALA A 138 0.31 -11.95 12.22
N ARG A 139 0.40 -12.65 11.08
CA ARG A 139 -0.19 -12.19 9.80
C ARG A 139 -1.68 -11.86 9.92
N ASN A 140 -2.42 -12.63 10.72
CA ASN A 140 -3.87 -12.45 10.89
C ASN A 140 -4.23 -11.14 11.59
N ASP A 141 -3.32 -10.54 12.35
CA ASP A 141 -3.55 -9.29 13.06
C ASP A 141 -3.26 -8.05 12.21
N PHE A 142 -2.61 -8.22 11.04
CA PHE A 142 -2.17 -7.14 10.15
C PHE A 142 -3.28 -6.12 9.89
N THR A 143 -4.44 -6.58 9.41
CA THR A 143 -5.55 -5.70 9.04
C THR A 143 -6.08 -4.92 10.23
N HIS A 144 -6.27 -5.61 11.36
CA HIS A 144 -6.82 -5.00 12.56
C HIS A 144 -5.88 -3.93 13.12
N MET A 145 -4.61 -4.25 13.32
CA MET A 145 -3.66 -3.29 13.91
C MET A 145 -3.50 -2.04 13.06
N ILE A 146 -3.37 -2.18 11.74
CA ILE A 146 -3.16 -1.04 10.85
C ILE A 146 -4.41 -0.17 10.79
N ALA A 147 -5.58 -0.80 10.55
CA ALA A 147 -6.81 -0.05 10.39
C ALA A 147 -7.23 0.64 11.70
N GLU A 148 -7.22 -0.06 12.83
CA GLU A 148 -7.66 0.53 14.10
C GLU A 148 -6.66 1.53 14.67
N LEU A 149 -5.35 1.34 14.48
CA LEU A 149 -4.36 2.33 14.89
C LEU A 149 -4.50 3.64 14.10
N LEU A 150 -4.69 3.53 12.78
CA LEU A 150 -4.94 4.70 11.94
C LEU A 150 -6.25 5.40 12.33
N LEU A 151 -7.35 4.64 12.37
CA LEU A 151 -8.68 5.18 12.65
C LEU A 151 -8.78 5.76 14.06
N GLY A 152 -8.12 5.18 15.05
CA GLY A 152 -8.09 5.68 16.43
C GLY A 152 -7.50 7.09 16.57
N GLY A 153 -6.60 7.48 15.64
CA GLY A 153 -6.03 8.82 15.55
C GLY A 153 -6.65 9.74 14.49
N ALA A 154 -7.25 9.15 13.44
CA ALA A 154 -7.80 9.87 12.28
C ALA A 154 -9.28 10.24 12.43
N THR A 155 -10.07 9.43 13.14
CA THR A 155 -11.49 9.71 13.35
C THR A 155 -11.69 10.96 14.19
N ARG A 156 -12.67 11.78 13.80
CA ARG A 156 -13.11 12.90 14.60
C ARG A 156 -13.76 12.35 15.87
N ARG A 157 -13.33 12.82 17.03
CA ARG A 157 -14.07 12.59 18.28
C ARG A 157 -14.93 13.81 18.51
N ASP A 158 -16.23 13.62 18.55
CA ASP A 158 -17.12 14.66 19.05
C ASP A 158 -16.73 14.91 20.51
N GLY A 159 -16.31 16.14 20.80
CA GLY A 159 -15.83 16.52 22.11
C GLY A 159 -16.89 16.26 23.18
N SER A 160 -16.44 15.62 24.25
CA SER A 160 -17.08 15.60 25.57
C SER A 160 -17.23 17.00 26.16
#